data_AF-A0A061RQ75-F1
#
_entry.id   AF-A0A061RQ75-F1
#
_cell.length_a   1.000
_cell.length_b   1.000
_cell.length_c   1.000
_cell.angle_alpha   90.00
_cell.angle_beta   90.00
_cell.angle_gamma   90.00
#
_symmetry.space_group_name_H-M   'P 1'
#
loop_
_entity.id
_entity.type
_entity.pdbx_description
1 polymer ?
#
loop_
_entity_poly.entity_id
_entity_poly.type
_entity_poly.pdbx_seq_one_letter_code
_entity_poly.pdbx_strand_id
1 'polypeptide(L)'
;MGQGRSRFAAVTSGGQLISKRVQSSPATLNVPESVDVDAVSSFVLAASAVVHSVQAERGSSCVYCSSQGLQFARTLELFRAVTDESWELLTQTSLFHKGHVPVSHDELDVMRLRVDAFMPYIECFQMYSIIAERLLRMIAAVLEPLQQTYCGNTVSAFLLFLC
;
A
#
# COMPACT_ATOMS: atom_id res chain seq x y z
N MET A 1 47.92 11.48 31.45
CA MET A 1 46.56 11.35 32.01
C MET A 1 45.58 11.62 30.88
N GLY A 2 44.86 10.57 30.47
CA GLY A 2 44.28 10.42 29.13
C GLY A 2 42.92 11.10 28.92
N GLN A 3 42.70 11.48 27.67
CA GLN A 3 41.55 12.13 27.06
C GLN A 3 40.20 11.43 27.32
N GLY A 4 39.19 12.21 27.69
CA GLY A 4 37.77 11.85 27.56
C GLY A 4 37.32 12.01 26.11
N ARG A 5 37.39 10.93 25.32
CA ARG A 5 36.77 10.83 24.00
C ARG A 5 35.30 10.40 24.13
N SER A 6 34.44 11.24 23.55
CA SER A 6 33.10 11.00 23.00
C SER A 6 32.55 9.57 23.14
N ARG A 7 31.47 9.41 23.94
CA ARG A 7 30.59 8.23 23.92
C ARG A 7 29.54 8.36 22.81
N PHE A 8 29.99 8.38 21.57
CA PHE A 8 29.15 8.10 20.40
C PHE A 8 29.96 7.25 19.43
N ALA A 9 29.99 5.95 19.69
CA ALA A 9 30.40 4.96 18.70
C ALA A 9 29.79 3.61 19.08
N ALA A 10 28.81 3.17 18.28
CA ALA A 10 28.55 1.79 17.86
C ALA A 10 27.05 1.52 17.65
N VAL A 11 26.45 2.14 16.63
CA VAL A 11 25.30 1.53 15.91
C VAL A 11 25.47 1.86 14.43
N THR A 12 26.40 1.18 13.77
CA THR A 12 26.52 1.16 12.31
C THR A 12 26.84 -0.25 11.85
N SER A 13 25.82 -1.09 11.81
CA SER A 13 25.80 -2.31 10.99
C SER A 13 24.43 -2.63 10.37
N GLY A 14 23.42 -1.75 10.49
CA GLY A 14 22.12 -1.89 9.82
C GLY A 14 22.00 -1.13 8.48
N GLY A 15 23.05 -0.41 8.07
CA GLY A 15 23.04 0.53 6.93
C GLY A 15 23.26 -0.10 5.55
N GLN A 16 22.95 -1.38 5.36
CA GLN A 16 22.98 -2.04 4.06
C GLN A 16 21.79 -2.97 3.87
N LEU A 17 20.58 -2.48 4.14
CA LEU A 17 19.37 -3.09 3.58
C LEU A 17 19.16 -2.58 2.16
N ILE A 18 19.90 -3.21 1.24
CA ILE A 18 19.44 -3.61 -0.09
C ILE A 18 18.57 -2.53 -0.80
N SER A 19 19.25 -1.49 -1.29
CA SER A 19 18.77 -0.75 -2.47
C SER A 19 18.98 -1.63 -3.71
N LYS A 20 18.23 -2.73 -3.80
CA LYS A 20 17.87 -3.28 -5.10
C LYS A 20 16.47 -2.80 -5.34
N ARG A 21 16.33 -1.68 -6.06
CA ARG A 21 15.14 -1.47 -6.89
C ARG A 21 14.97 -2.75 -7.67
N VAL A 22 14.00 -3.57 -7.27
CA VAL A 22 13.43 -4.57 -8.15
C VAL A 22 12.82 -3.74 -9.28
N GLN A 23 13.58 -3.59 -10.36
CA GLN A 23 13.05 -3.24 -11.66
C GLN A 23 12.17 -4.43 -12.09
N SER A 24 11.01 -4.57 -11.48
CA SER A 24 9.93 -5.32 -12.14
C SER A 24 9.61 -4.50 -13.37
N SER A 25 9.83 -5.08 -14.56
CA SER A 25 9.33 -4.49 -15.80
C SER A 25 7.89 -4.03 -15.59
N PRO A 26 7.48 -2.86 -16.11
CA PRO A 26 6.08 -2.47 -16.06
C PRO A 26 5.30 -3.64 -16.67
N ALA A 27 4.38 -4.22 -15.91
CA ALA A 27 3.45 -5.18 -16.46
C ALA A 27 2.76 -4.45 -17.62
N THR A 28 3.04 -4.87 -18.85
CA THR A 28 2.40 -4.29 -20.03
C THR A 28 0.92 -4.62 -19.92
N LEU A 29 0.14 -3.66 -19.46
CA LEU A 29 -1.30 -3.80 -19.31
C LEU A 29 -1.87 -3.81 -20.75
N ASN A 30 -2.22 -4.99 -21.26
CA ASN A 30 -2.95 -5.10 -22.52
C ASN A 30 -4.39 -4.63 -22.27
N VAL A 31 -4.68 -3.39 -22.65
CA VAL A 31 -6.00 -2.78 -22.49
C VAL A 31 -6.87 -3.22 -23.68
N PRO A 32 -8.05 -3.82 -23.44
CA PRO A 32 -8.96 -4.21 -24.52
C PRO A 32 -9.41 -3.00 -25.35
N GLU A 33 -9.59 -3.19 -26.67
CA GLU A 33 -10.02 -2.16 -27.67
C GLU A 33 -11.36 -1.46 -27.35
N SER A 34 -12.12 -1.93 -26.36
CA SER A 34 -13.26 -1.23 -25.78
C SER A 34 -13.08 -1.14 -24.27
N VAL A 35 -12.76 0.05 -23.75
CA VAL A 35 -12.64 0.26 -22.30
C VAL A 35 -14.03 0.34 -21.69
N ASP A 36 -14.37 -0.64 -20.86
CA ASP A 36 -15.58 -0.63 -20.03
C ASP A 36 -15.37 0.34 -18.86
N VAL A 37 -15.93 1.54 -18.98
CA VAL A 37 -15.79 2.64 -18.00
C VAL A 37 -16.39 2.27 -16.64
N ASP A 38 -17.46 1.47 -16.61
CA ASP A 38 -18.11 1.06 -15.36
C ASP A 38 -17.23 0.06 -14.61
N ALA A 39 -16.64 -0.91 -15.32
CA ALA A 39 -15.67 -1.84 -14.75
C ALA A 39 -14.42 -1.12 -14.21
N VAL A 40 -13.90 -0.11 -14.93
CA VAL A 40 -12.76 0.70 -14.46
C VAL A 40 -13.15 1.51 -13.23
N SER A 41 -14.30 2.18 -13.23
CA SER A 41 -14.76 2.99 -12.11
C SER A 41 -14.96 2.15 -10.84
N SER A 42 -15.59 0.98 -10.97
CA SER A 42 -15.77 0.02 -9.87
C SER A 42 -14.44 -0.45 -9.29
N PHE A 43 -13.47 -0.81 -10.15
CA PHE A 43 -12.14 -1.20 -9.74
C PHE A 43 -11.40 -0.09 -9.00
N VAL A 44 -11.40 1.14 -9.54
CA VAL A 44 -10.70 2.28 -8.95
C VAL A 44 -11.29 2.62 -7.58
N LEU A 45 -12.61 2.63 -7.44
CA LEU A 45 -13.26 2.88 -6.14
C LEU A 45 -12.89 1.81 -5.11
N ALA A 46 -12.96 0.53 -5.48
CA ALA A 46 -12.60 -0.57 -4.58
C ALA A 46 -11.11 -0.52 -4.20
N ALA A 47 -10.22 -0.29 -5.16
CA ALA A 47 -8.79 -0.19 -4.91
C ALA A 47 -8.45 1.02 -4.03
N SER A 48 -9.11 2.16 -4.22
CA SER A 48 -8.97 3.33 -3.34
C SER A 48 -9.43 3.03 -1.91
N ALA A 49 -10.54 2.32 -1.73
CA ALA A 49 -10.99 1.89 -0.39
C ALA A 49 -9.94 1.01 0.32
N VAL A 50 -9.29 0.10 -0.42
CA VAL A 50 -8.16 -0.68 0.10
C VAL A 50 -6.99 0.23 0.49
N VAL A 51 -6.59 1.18 -0.36
CA VAL A 51 -5.51 2.13 -0.02
C VAL A 51 -5.81 2.89 1.27
N HIS A 52 -7.03 3.43 1.42
CA HIS A 52 -7.42 4.17 2.61
C HIS A 52 -7.42 3.30 3.87
N SER A 53 -7.99 2.10 3.80
CA SER A 53 -8.03 1.18 4.94
C SER A 53 -6.62 0.72 5.34
N VAL A 54 -5.74 0.41 4.37
CA VAL A 54 -4.31 0.09 4.61
C VAL A 54 -3.58 1.26 5.27
N GLN A 55 -3.86 2.51 4.88
CA GLN A 55 -3.26 3.70 5.52
C GLN A 55 -3.76 3.90 6.96
N ALA A 56 -5.02 3.60 7.24
CA ALA A 56 -5.59 3.65 8.58
C ALA A 56 -5.04 2.53 9.48
N GLU A 57 -4.93 1.31 8.94
CA GLU A 57 -4.30 0.18 9.60
C GLU A 57 -2.82 0.49 9.90
N ARG A 58 -2.08 1.08 8.96
CA ARG A 58 -0.71 1.57 9.18
C ARG A 58 -0.61 2.49 10.39
N GLY A 59 -1.46 3.52 10.45
CA GLY A 59 -1.44 4.48 11.54
C GLY A 59 -1.65 3.80 12.89
N SER A 60 -2.60 2.87 12.95
CA SER A 60 -2.93 2.12 14.16
C SER A 60 -1.84 1.13 14.56
N SER A 61 -1.30 0.36 13.61
CA SER A 61 -0.16 -0.55 13.80
C SER A 61 1.07 0.18 14.33
N CYS A 62 1.33 1.39 13.82
CA CYS A 62 2.43 2.23 14.27
C CYS A 62 2.29 2.65 15.75
N VAL A 63 1.09 3.07 16.18
CA VAL A 63 0.81 3.41 17.59
C VAL A 63 0.85 2.15 18.47
N TYR A 64 0.28 1.04 17.99
CA TYR A 64 0.32 -0.25 18.66
C TYR A 64 1.77 -0.71 18.90
N CYS A 65 2.63 -0.74 17.87
CA CYS A 65 4.04 -1.13 18.01
C CYS A 65 4.82 -0.20 18.93
N SER A 66 4.67 1.13 18.78
CA SER A 66 5.41 2.11 19.59
C SER A 66 5.01 2.10 21.06
N SER A 67 3.77 1.74 21.37
CA SER A 67 3.25 1.58 22.73
C SER A 67 3.39 0.16 23.28
N GLN A 68 4.00 -0.77 22.53
CA GLN A 68 4.08 -2.19 22.87
C GLN A 68 2.71 -2.79 23.22
N GLY A 69 1.70 -2.42 22.43
CA GLY A 69 0.34 -2.94 22.54
C GLY A 69 -0.55 -2.29 23.61
N LEU A 70 -0.03 -1.32 24.36
CA LEU A 70 -0.82 -0.61 25.39
C LEU A 70 -1.89 0.31 24.78
N GLN A 71 -1.71 0.77 23.55
CA GLN A 71 -2.63 1.66 22.86
C GLN A 71 -3.06 1.07 21.51
N PHE A 72 -4.26 1.45 21.07
CA PHE A 72 -4.78 1.15 19.73
C PHE A 72 -5.00 -0.33 19.39
N ALA A 73 -4.87 -1.28 20.32
CA ALA A 73 -5.14 -2.70 20.05
C ALA A 73 -6.52 -2.94 19.40
N ARG A 74 -7.60 -2.44 20.03
CA ARG A 74 -8.96 -2.54 19.49
C ARG A 74 -9.16 -1.77 18.18
N THR A 75 -8.52 -0.61 18.06
CA THR A 75 -8.59 0.21 16.84
C THR A 75 -7.91 -0.48 15.67
N LEU A 76 -6.78 -1.15 15.93
CA LEU A 76 -6.05 -1.95 14.96
C LEU A 76 -6.90 -3.15 14.48
N GLU A 77 -7.54 -3.89 15.39
CA GLU A 77 -8.47 -4.97 15.03
C GLU A 77 -9.60 -4.48 14.10
N LEU A 78 -10.18 -3.32 14.41
CA LEU A 78 -11.23 -2.73 13.57
C LEU A 78 -10.72 -2.37 12.17
N PHE A 79 -9.55 -1.73 12.07
CA PHE A 79 -9.01 -1.39 10.75
C PHE A 79 -8.54 -2.60 9.96
N ARG A 80 -8.07 -3.67 10.62
CA ARG A 80 -7.78 -4.94 9.95
C ARG A 80 -9.04 -5.51 9.29
N ALA A 81 -10.15 -5.56 10.03
CA ALA A 81 -11.44 -6.02 9.50
C ALA A 81 -11.91 -5.16 8.30
N VAL A 82 -11.84 -3.83 8.42
CA VAL A 82 -12.19 -2.92 7.32
C VAL A 82 -11.28 -3.11 6.10
N THR A 83 -9.99 -3.35 6.31
CA THR A 83 -9.04 -3.67 5.22
C THR A 83 -9.39 -4.99 4.55
N ASP A 84 -9.77 -6.02 5.30
CA ASP A 84 -10.16 -7.31 4.75
C ASP A 84 -11.45 -7.22 3.93
N GLU A 85 -12.47 -6.53 4.44
CA GLU A 85 -13.72 -6.27 3.70
C GLU A 85 -13.46 -5.48 2.41
N SER A 86 -12.63 -4.43 2.49
CA SER A 86 -12.25 -3.63 1.31
C SER A 86 -11.50 -4.48 0.28
N TRP A 87 -10.64 -5.40 0.74
CA TRP A 87 -9.90 -6.30 -0.12
C TRP A 87 -10.82 -7.30 -0.82
N GLU A 88 -11.79 -7.86 -0.09
CA GLU A 88 -12.81 -8.75 -0.66
C GLU A 88 -13.57 -8.04 -1.79
N LEU A 89 -14.03 -6.81 -1.57
CA LEU A 89 -14.69 -6.01 -2.61
C LEU A 89 -13.80 -5.80 -3.84
N LEU A 90 -12.51 -5.50 -3.65
CA LEU A 90 -11.56 -5.37 -4.75
C LEU A 90 -11.42 -6.69 -5.53
N THR A 91 -11.35 -7.83 -4.84
CA THR A 91 -11.21 -9.15 -5.51
C THR A 91 -12.42 -9.52 -6.35
N GLN A 92 -13.61 -9.02 -6.02
CA GLN A 92 -14.85 -9.26 -6.78
C GLN A 92 -14.95 -8.42 -8.06
N THR A 93 -14.08 -7.44 -8.26
CA THR A 93 -14.11 -6.60 -9.47
C THR A 93 -13.58 -7.36 -10.69
N SER A 94 -14.21 -7.16 -11.85
CA SER A 94 -13.90 -7.90 -13.07
C SER A 94 -12.48 -7.67 -13.60
N LEU A 95 -11.85 -6.53 -13.26
CA LEU A 95 -10.47 -6.19 -13.61
C LEU A 95 -9.43 -6.86 -12.70
N PHE A 96 -9.81 -7.27 -11.49
CA PHE A 96 -8.91 -7.98 -10.56
C PHE A 96 -8.50 -9.35 -11.12
N HIS A 97 -9.49 -10.12 -11.60
CA HIS A 97 -9.28 -11.48 -12.11
C HIS A 97 -8.50 -11.56 -13.43
N LYS A 98 -8.26 -10.42 -14.10
CA LYS A 98 -7.45 -10.36 -15.33
C LYS A 98 -5.94 -10.32 -15.07
N GLY A 99 -5.51 -10.52 -13.81
CA GLY A 99 -4.09 -10.69 -13.46
C GLY A 99 -3.32 -9.37 -13.29
N HIS A 100 -4.03 -8.27 -13.06
CA HIS A 100 -3.45 -6.93 -13.00
C HIS A 100 -3.08 -6.45 -11.59
N VAL A 101 -3.24 -7.28 -10.56
CA VAL A 101 -2.97 -6.89 -9.17
C VAL A 101 -1.62 -7.46 -8.72
N PRO A 102 -0.57 -6.63 -8.62
CA PRO A 102 0.76 -7.09 -8.23
C PRO A 102 0.89 -7.22 -6.71
N VAL A 103 -0.18 -7.13 -5.92
CA VAL A 103 -0.13 -7.14 -4.44
C VAL A 103 -0.95 -8.32 -3.93
N SER A 104 -0.36 -9.17 -3.09
CA SER A 104 -1.09 -10.27 -2.46
C SER A 104 -1.65 -9.84 -1.11
N HIS A 105 -2.84 -10.32 -0.77
CA HIS A 105 -3.38 -10.22 0.59
C HIS A 105 -2.44 -10.92 1.60
N ASP A 106 -1.74 -11.99 1.17
CA ASP A 106 -0.76 -12.70 2.01
C ASP A 106 0.37 -11.78 2.52
N GLU A 107 0.75 -10.75 1.75
CA GLU A 107 1.78 -9.79 2.17
C GLU A 107 1.29 -8.94 3.36
N LEU A 108 -0.02 -8.66 3.45
CA LEU A 108 -0.65 -7.99 4.60
C LEU A 108 -0.64 -8.91 5.82
N ASP A 109 -0.98 -10.18 5.66
CA ASP A 109 -1.00 -11.15 6.77
C ASP A 109 0.38 -11.36 7.38
N VAL A 110 1.42 -11.52 6.56
CA VAL A 110 2.81 -11.63 7.03
C VAL A 110 3.22 -10.38 7.80
N MET A 111 2.81 -9.19 7.34
CA MET A 111 3.09 -7.95 8.03
C MET A 111 2.33 -7.83 9.36
N ARG A 112 1.06 -8.23 9.40
CA ARG A 112 0.25 -8.24 10.64
C ARG A 112 0.85 -9.12 11.72
N LEU A 113 1.36 -10.30 11.35
CA LEU A 113 2.11 -11.18 12.26
C LEU A 113 3.34 -10.48 12.86
N ARG A 114 4.05 -9.66 12.06
CA ARG A 114 5.20 -8.87 12.54
C ARG A 114 4.78 -7.71 13.45
N VAL A 115 3.64 -7.07 13.17
CA VAL A 115 3.04 -6.04 14.05
C VAL A 115 2.66 -6.63 15.39
N ASP A 116 2.07 -7.81 15.41
CA ASP A 116 1.69 -8.52 16.65
C ASP A 116 2.93 -8.94 17.47
N ALA A 117 4.07 -9.15 16.80
CA ALA A 117 5.38 -9.35 17.41
C ALA A 117 6.12 -8.03 17.77
N PHE A 118 5.43 -6.88 17.72
CA PHE A 118 5.98 -5.55 18.02
C PHE A 118 7.20 -5.17 17.17
N MET A 119 7.11 -5.40 15.85
CA MET A 119 8.16 -4.95 14.93
C MET A 119 8.47 -3.45 15.10
N PRO A 120 9.72 -3.02 14.80
CA PRO A 120 10.09 -1.62 14.90
C PRO A 120 9.15 -0.71 14.11
N TYR A 121 8.74 0.41 14.72
CA TYR A 121 7.81 1.38 14.13
C TYR A 121 8.20 1.77 12.69
N ILE A 122 9.49 2.03 12.44
CA ILE A 122 9.95 2.48 11.12
C ILE A 122 9.75 1.39 10.06
N GLU A 123 9.98 0.12 10.42
CA GLU A 123 9.78 -1.01 9.53
C GLU A 123 8.28 -1.21 9.25
N CYS A 124 7.43 -1.08 10.28
CA CYS A 124 5.98 -1.14 10.15
C CYS A 124 5.48 -0.07 9.17
N PHE A 125 5.88 1.19 9.40
CA PHE A 125 5.51 2.30 8.54
C PHE A 125 5.93 2.07 7.08
N GLN A 126 7.16 1.60 6.86
CA GLN A 126 7.70 1.36 5.52
C GLN A 126 6.95 0.24 4.80
N MET A 127 6.68 -0.89 5.45
CA MET A 127 5.98 -2.02 4.83
C MET A 127 4.57 -1.65 4.36
N TYR A 128 3.75 -1.04 5.22
CA TYR A 128 2.42 -0.57 4.81
C TYR A 128 2.50 0.46 3.68
N SER A 129 3.49 1.35 3.71
CA SER A 129 3.64 2.38 2.67
C SER A 129 4.01 1.78 1.30
N ILE A 130 4.83 0.73 1.28
CA ILE A 130 5.15 -0.02 0.05
C ILE A 130 3.89 -0.68 -0.53
N ILE A 131 3.05 -1.27 0.33
CA ILE A 131 1.78 -1.89 -0.09
C ILE A 131 0.84 -0.83 -0.68
N ALA A 132 0.62 0.27 0.04
CA ALA A 132 -0.20 1.38 -0.43
C ALA A 132 0.31 1.98 -1.75
N GLU A 133 1.63 2.15 -1.90
CA GLU A 133 2.23 2.64 -3.13
C GLU A 133 2.00 1.70 -4.32
N ARG A 134 2.13 0.38 -4.12
CA ARG A 134 1.87 -0.60 -5.19
C ARG A 134 0.41 -0.58 -5.63
N LEU A 135 -0.54 -0.43 -4.70
CA LEU A 135 -1.96 -0.29 -5.00
C LEU A 135 -2.25 1.02 -5.77
N LEU A 136 -1.63 2.14 -5.39
CA LEU A 136 -1.76 3.42 -6.10
C LEU A 136 -1.20 3.33 -7.53
N ARG A 137 -0.06 2.67 -7.72
CA ARG A 137 0.51 2.44 -9.06
C ARG A 137 -0.39 1.57 -9.93
N MET A 138 -1.06 0.58 -9.34
CA MET A 138 -2.04 -0.25 -10.03
C MET A 138 -3.25 0.57 -10.48
N ILE A 139 -3.78 1.45 -9.63
CA ILE A 139 -4.85 2.39 -10.00
C ILE A 139 -4.40 3.28 -11.18
N ALA A 140 -3.20 3.85 -11.08
CA ALA A 140 -2.66 4.69 -12.14
C ALA A 140 -2.52 3.95 -13.48
N ALA A 141 -2.04 2.70 -13.46
CA ALA A 141 -1.89 1.88 -14.66
C ALA A 141 -3.23 1.55 -15.34
N VAL A 142 -4.31 1.40 -14.56
CA VAL A 142 -5.67 1.20 -15.11
C VAL A 142 -6.26 2.49 -15.69
N LEU A 143 -5.87 3.65 -15.14
CA LEU A 143 -6.37 4.96 -15.59
C LEU A 143 -5.58 5.57 -16.75
N GLU A 144 -4.29 5.23 -16.91
CA GLU A 144 -3.43 5.72 -18.00
C GLU A 144 -4.03 5.53 -19.42
N PRO A 145 -4.64 4.38 -19.76
CA PRO A 145 -5.27 4.17 -21.07
C PRO A 145 -6.50 5.06 -21.28
N LEU A 146 -7.26 5.34 -20.21
CA LEU A 146 -8.38 6.28 -20.26
C LEU A 146 -7.86 7.70 -20.50
N GLN A 147 -6.77 8.12 -19.87
CA GLN A 147 -6.16 9.43 -20.12
C GLN A 147 -5.69 9.59 -21.57
N GLN A 148 -5.09 8.55 -22.15
CA GLN A 148 -4.62 8.57 -23.53
C GLN A 148 -5.79 8.61 -24.53
N THR A 149 -6.87 7.88 -24.24
CA THR A 149 -8.07 7.80 -25.09
C THR A 149 -8.91 9.08 -25.01
N TYR A 150 -9.04 9.64 -23.80
CA TYR A 150 -9.81 10.85 -23.51
C TYR A 150 -8.84 12.00 -23.18
N CYS A 151 -8.00 12.40 -24.15
CA CYS A 151 -7.22 13.64 -24.06
C CYS A 151 -8.17 14.85 -23.96
N GLY A 152 -8.61 15.17 -22.75
CA GLY A 152 -9.53 16.26 -22.46
C GLY A 152 -9.84 16.31 -20.96
N ASN A 153 -10.03 17.51 -20.44
CA ASN A 153 -10.10 17.89 -19.01
C ASN A 153 -10.96 17.02 -18.06
N THR A 154 -11.74 16.07 -18.55
CA THR A 154 -12.63 15.17 -17.80
C THR A 154 -11.90 14.10 -16.98
N VAL A 155 -10.82 13.48 -17.49
CA VAL A 155 -10.10 12.44 -16.72
C VAL A 155 -9.27 13.04 -15.58
N SER A 156 -8.69 14.23 -15.81
CA SER A 156 -8.02 15.00 -14.75
C SER A 156 -9.00 15.44 -13.65
N ALA A 157 -10.24 15.77 -14.00
CA ALA A 157 -11.29 16.07 -13.02
C ALA A 157 -11.71 14.84 -12.21
N PHE A 158 -11.76 13.66 -12.84
CA PHE A 158 -12.08 12.40 -12.15
C PHE A 158 -10.98 11.98 -11.16
N LEU A 159 -9.71 12.12 -11.56
CA LEU A 159 -8.55 11.91 -10.69
C LEU A 159 -8.48 12.92 -9.53
N LEU A 160 -8.81 14.19 -9.79
CA LEU A 160 -8.90 15.24 -8.76
C LEU A 160 -10.09 15.03 -7.80
N PHE A 161 -11.17 14.37 -8.22
CA PHE A 161 -12.31 14.05 -7.35
C PHE A 161 -12.04 12.85 -6.44
N LEU A 162 -11.04 12.02 -6.78
CA LEU A 162 -10.62 10.84 -6.01
C LEU A 162 -9.48 11.13 -5.00
N CYS A 163 -8.85 12.31 -5.08
CA CYS A 163 -7.81 12.77 -4.13
C CYS A 163 -8.41 13.69 -3.06
#